data_AF-A0A969DQ69-F1
#
_entry.id   AF-A0A969DQ69-F1
#
_cell.length_a   1.000
_cell.length_b   1.000
_cell.length_c   1.000
_cell.angle_alpha   90.00
_cell.angle_beta   90.00
_cell.angle_gamma   90.00
#
_symmetry.space_group_name_H-M   'P 1'
#
loop_
_entity.id
_entity.type
_entity.pdbx_description
1 polymer ?
#
loop_
_entity_poly.entity_id
_entity_poly.type
_entity_poly.pdbx_seq_one_letter_code
_entity_poly.pdbx_strand_id
1 'polypeptide(L)' 'MSALQEFHILQIEDATGSRTVRLTAATYSLGRDAASNGIVLPDPSVSRNHAMFCACLCQAIDINIV' A
#
# COMPACT_ATOMS: atom_id res chain seq x y z
N MET A 1 15.83 -13.80 -22.04
CA MET A 1 15.11 -12.51 -22.16
C MET A 1 14.45 -12.23 -20.82
N SER A 2 15.14 -11.51 -19.94
CA SER A 2 14.60 -11.19 -18.61
C SER A 2 13.61 -10.04 -18.80
N ALA A 3 12.31 -10.32 -18.72
CA ALA A 3 11.30 -9.27 -18.70
C ALA A 3 11.64 -8.32 -17.54
N LEU A 4 11.73 -7.02 -17.81
CA LEU A 4 11.75 -6.00 -16.77
C LEU A 4 10.41 -6.14 -16.03
N GLN A 5 10.39 -6.86 -14.91
CA GLN A 5 9.21 -6.88 -14.05
C GLN A 5 9.05 -5.47 -13.50
N GLU A 6 8.03 -4.74 -13.98
CA GLU A 6 7.61 -3.47 -13.42
C GLU A 6 7.04 -3.74 -12.03
N PHE A 7 7.89 -3.53 -11.00
CA PHE A 7 7.45 -3.62 -9.61
C PHE A 7 6.88 -2.26 -9.21
N HIS A 8 5.62 -2.26 -8.77
CA HIS A 8 5.03 -1.08 -8.16
C HIS A 8 5.45 -1.07 -6.70
N ILE A 9 5.88 0.09 -6.22
CA ILE A 9 6.36 0.25 -4.85
C ILE A 9 5.42 1.19 -4.11
N LEU A 10 4.94 0.74 -2.95
CA LEU A 10 4.27 1.61 -2.00
C LEU A 10 5.27 1.95 -0.88
N GLN A 11 5.58 3.23 -0.76
CA GLN A 11 6.32 3.75 0.39
C GLN A 11 5.32 4.21 1.44
N ILE A 12 5.47 3.68 2.65
CA ILE A 12 4.65 4.03 3.81
C ILE A 12 5.55 4.76 4.78
N GLU A 13 5.15 5.96 5.16
CA GLU A 13 5.80 6.74 6.22
C GLU A 13 4.78 6.95 7.33
N ASP A 14 5.11 6.45 8.52
CA ASP A 14 4.26 6.57 9.70
C ASP A 14 5.11 6.90 10.95
N ALA A 15 4.46 7.01 12.10
CA ALA A 15 5.13 7.33 13.37
C ALA A 15 6.16 6.27 13.81
N THR A 16 6.11 5.05 13.25
CA THR A 16 7.04 3.95 13.52
C THR A 16 8.23 3.92 12.55
N GLY A 17 8.17 4.70 11.47
CA GLY A 17 9.26 4.88 10.52
C GLY A 17 8.79 4.82 9.05
N SER A 18 9.75 4.61 8.15
CA SER A 18 9.48 4.40 6.73
C SER A 18 9.63 2.92 6.39
N ARG A 19 8.67 2.35 5.67
CA ARG A 19 8.75 1.00 5.13
C ARG A 19 8.27 0.93 3.69
N THR A 20 8.90 0.04 2.94
CA THR A 20 8.63 -0.13 1.51
C THR A 20 7.92 -1.46 1.28
N VAL A 21 6.72 -1.41 0.71
CA VAL A 21 5.93 -2.59 0.35
C VAL A 21 5.98 -2.77 -1.16
N ARG A 22 6.47 -3.94 -1.59
CA ARG A 22 6.42 -4.33 -3.01
C ARG A 22 5.01 -4.79 -3.35
N LEU A 23 4.42 -4.15 -4.34
CA LEU A 23 3.10 -4.49 -4.83
C LEU A 23 3.24 -5.53 -5.95
N THR A 24 2.94 -6.80 -5.63
CA THR A 24 2.94 -7.95 -6.55
C THR A 24 1.55 -8.38 -7.05
N ALA A 25 0.50 -8.12 -6.27
CA ALA A 25 -0.91 -8.33 -6.64
C ALA A 25 -1.50 -7.13 -7.41
N ALA A 26 -2.61 -7.38 -8.10
CA ALA A 26 -3.34 -6.35 -8.84
C ALA A 26 -4.12 -5.40 -7.92
N THR A 27 -4.56 -5.84 -6.74
CA THR A 27 -5.37 -5.02 -5.83
C THR A 27 -4.89 -5.14 -4.38
N TYR A 28 -4.97 -4.03 -3.65
CA TYR A 28 -4.61 -3.94 -2.24
C TYR A 28 -5.67 -3.20 -1.46
N SER A 29 -6.02 -3.75 -0.30
CA SER A 29 -6.78 -3.08 0.74
C SER A 29 -5.83 -2.48 1.77
N LEU A 30 -6.13 -1.26 2.19
CA LEU A 30 -5.37 -0.48 3.15
C LEU A 30 -6.28 -0.07 4.30
N GLY A 31 -5.82 -0.27 5.53
CA GLY A 31 -6.55 0.14 6.71
C GLY A 31 -5.82 -0.23 8.00
N ARG A 32 -6.47 0.03 9.12
CA ARG A 32 -5.93 -0.32 10.45
C ARG A 32 -6.20 -1.76 10.86
N ASP A 33 -7.22 -2.40 10.30
CA ASP A 33 -7.59 -3.77 10.67
C ASP A 33 -6.74 -4.81 9.94
N ALA A 34 -5.95 -5.58 10.69
CA ALA A 34 -5.10 -6.64 10.14
C ALA A 34 -5.87 -7.87 9.65
N ALA A 35 -7.11 -8.08 10.11
CA ALA A 35 -7.93 -9.19 9.66
C ALA A 35 -8.51 -8.97 8.25
N SER A 36 -8.73 -7.71 7.87
CA SER A 36 -9.45 -7.34 6.64
C SER A 36 -8.59 -6.66 5.58
N ASN A 37 -7.39 -6.16 5.92
CA ASN A 37 -6.55 -5.41 4.98
C ASN A 37 -5.23 -6.12 4.65
N GLY A 38 -4.85 -6.08 3.37
CA GLY A 38 -3.54 -6.55 2.93
C GLY A 38 -2.39 -5.63 3.37
N ILE A 39 -2.67 -4.34 3.55
CA ILE A 39 -1.71 -3.36 4.04
C ILE A 39 -2.26 -2.72 5.31
N VAL A 40 -1.59 -3.02 6.41
CA VAL A 40 -1.97 -2.52 7.73
C VAL A 40 -1.15 -1.29 8.07
N LEU A 41 -1.87 -0.20 8.39
CA LEU A 41 -1.33 1.05 8.90
C LEU A 41 -1.87 1.28 10.32
N PRO A 42 -1.04 1.11 11.37
CA PRO A 42 -1.47 1.20 12.75
C PRO A 42 -1.60 2.66 13.22
N ASP A 43 -2.32 3.49 12.47
CA ASP A 43 -2.54 4.90 12.77
C ASP A 43 -4.00 5.16 13.19
N PRO A 44 -4.27 5.91 14.27
CA PRO A 44 -5.62 6.31 14.65
C PRO A 44 -6.39 7.11 13.59
N SER A 45 -5.70 7.88 12.72
CA SER A 45 -6.30 8.62 11.59
C SER A 45 -6.81 7.69 10.47
N VAL A 46 -6.26 6.47 10.39
CA VAL A 46 -6.62 5.48 9.37
C VAL A 46 -7.83 4.66 9.82
N SER A 47 -8.84 4.57 8.97
CA SER A 47 -10.02 3.75 9.24
C SER A 47 -9.71 2.25 9.24
N ARG A 48 -10.57 1.45 9.90
CA ARG A 48 -10.43 -0.02 9.87
C ARG A 48 -10.33 -0.57 8.45
N ASN A 49 -11.13 -0.05 7.53
CA ASN A 49 -11.00 -0.23 6.08
C ASN A 49 -10.98 1.17 5.48
N HIS A 50 -9.81 1.63 5.01
CA HIS A 50 -9.63 3.03 4.65
C HIS A 50 -9.67 3.23 3.14
N ALA A 51 -8.91 2.43 2.38
CA ALA A 51 -8.86 2.55 0.93
C ALA A 51 -8.62 1.19 0.26
N MET A 52 -8.96 1.12 -1.01
CA MET A 52 -8.58 0.01 -1.88
C MET A 52 -8.05 0.59 -3.19
N PHE A 53 -6.91 0.09 -3.63
CA PHE A 53 -6.30 0.56 -4.87
C PHE A 53 -5.87 -0.62 -5.74
N CYS A 54 -5.79 -0.35 -7.04
CA CYS A 54 -5.40 -1.31 -8.06
C CYS A 54 -4.02 -0.92 -8.57
N ALA A 55 -3.04 -1.81 -8.45
CA ALA A 55 -1.72 -1.68 -9.06
C ALA A 55 -1.85 -1.95 -10.58
N CYS A 56 -2.45 -1.00 -11.29
CA CYS A 56 -2.43 -0.99 -12.74
C CYS A 56 -1.12 -0.38 -13.21
N LEU A 57 -0.52 -0.94 -14.28
CA LEU A 57 0.84 -0.73 -14.81
C LEU A 57 1.28 0.72 -15.15
N CYS A 58 0.52 1.74 -14.76
CA CYS A 58 0.72 3.11 -15.23
C CYS A 58 1.05 4.17 -14.16
N GLN A 59 0.99 3.93 -12.85
CA GLN A 59 1.16 5.02 -11.87
C GLN A 59 1.83 4.60 -10.54
N ALA A 60 2.75 5.46 -10.07
CA ALA A 60 3.13 5.52 -8.66
C ALA A 60 1.90 5.97 -7.85
N ILE A 61 1.56 5.21 -6.80
CA ILE A 61 0.42 5.50 -5.94
C ILE A 61 0.96 6.14 -4.68
N ASP A 62 1.05 7.47 -4.68
CA ASP A 62 1.37 8.24 -3.48
C ASP A 62 0.09 8.37 -2.63
N ILE A 63 -0.01 7.59 -1.55
CA ILE A 63 -1.10 7.73 -0.57
C ILE A 63 -0.58 8.57 0.59
N ASN A 64 -0.92 9.86 0.58
CA ASN A 64 -0.70 10.75 1.72
C ASN A 64 -1.85 10.56 2.71
N ILE A 65 -1.59 9.86 3.81
CA ILE A 65 -2.54 9.77 4.93
C ILE A 65 -2.12 10.84 5.93
N VAL A 66 -2.92 11.90 5.99
CA VAL A 66 -2.77 13.04 6.91
C VAL A 66 -3.67 12.84 8.11
#